data_AF-A0A6C0H483-F1
#
_entry.id   AF-A0A6C0H483-F1
#
_cell.length_a   1.000
_cell.length_b   1.000
_cell.length_c   1.000
_cell.angle_alpha   90.00
_cell.angle_beta   90.00
_cell.angle_gamma   90.00
#
_symmetry.space_group_name_H-M   'P 1'
#
loop_
_entity.id
_entity.type
_entity.pdbx_description
1 polymer ?
#
loop_
_entity_poly.entity_id
_entity_poly.type
_entity_poly.pdbx_seq_one_letter_code
_entity_poly.pdbx_strand_id
1 'polypeptide(L)'
;MAEISLPNPGSTTMYFIGITIILIVVTIIKINSAKDFNTISARRENNIYNIIYILVVIIGSYFINVTISKAMCNQSIQWGYILLITLLPWIVIFITLYGILYLFPGWITPFSNTIGYLVIVAFGVEKIYGNIFKTGDEALENPELVKAIANMSSNKTKFINQISSDLIEFIDFFKNMKDAVKSNIIIPNIPSSSASSDEINSAASFNMDVVGSKINATSGDATSKYSKNYEGGAPGDENKSMLPRTSVSSLFRRRPKDAASGNIIYKTDTTTASDNKETNIDYLLKFYRLLVIKQFIGKMVWYILAGILICSISYNLIINMSCEKSLDELTKEYEAASAEITESRLNIDPPTLATPSGVVLNNSSSADITAGLKQQFGTQ
;
A
#
# COMPACT_ATOMS: atom_id res chain seq x y z
N MET A 1 -22.03 33.76 -22.88
CA MET A 1 -21.13 33.34 -21.79
C MET A 1 -21.29 31.84 -21.65
N ALA A 2 -20.29 31.05 -22.04
CA ALA A 2 -20.35 29.61 -21.82
C ALA A 2 -20.27 29.39 -20.31
N GLU A 3 -21.25 28.69 -19.73
CA GLU A 3 -21.18 28.30 -18.33
C GLU A 3 -19.92 27.45 -18.13
N ILE A 4 -19.01 27.93 -17.29
CA ILE A 4 -17.85 27.15 -16.86
C ILE A 4 -18.43 26.03 -16.00
N SER A 5 -18.55 24.83 -16.57
CA SER A 5 -18.92 23.65 -15.80
C SER A 5 -17.84 23.45 -14.73
N LEU A 6 -18.19 23.73 -13.47
CA LEU A 6 -17.24 23.55 -12.38
C LEU A 6 -16.72 22.10 -12.41
N PRO A 7 -15.40 21.91 -12.36
CA PRO A 7 -14.83 20.57 -12.35
C PRO A 7 -15.34 19.81 -11.13
N ASN A 8 -15.73 18.54 -11.32
CA ASN A 8 -16.30 17.74 -10.24
C ASN A 8 -15.24 17.48 -9.15
N PRO A 9 -15.48 17.91 -7.89
CA PRO A 9 -14.54 17.71 -6.77
C PRO A 9 -14.21 16.24 -6.51
N GLY A 10 -15.12 15.33 -6.87
CA GLY A 10 -14.97 13.90 -6.69
C GLY A 10 -14.14 13.20 -7.77
N SER A 11 -13.66 13.88 -8.81
CA SER A 11 -13.01 13.23 -9.97
C SER A 11 -11.76 12.44 -9.57
N THR A 12 -10.86 13.05 -8.79
CA THR A 12 -9.64 12.39 -8.30
C THR A 12 -9.98 11.23 -7.35
N THR A 13 -10.96 11.42 -6.47
CA THR A 13 -11.45 10.38 -5.55
C THR A 13 -12.07 9.19 -6.29
N MET A 14 -12.88 9.43 -7.31
CA MET A 14 -13.49 8.38 -8.13
C MET A 14 -12.43 7.59 -8.91
N TYR A 15 -11.45 8.28 -9.49
CA TYR A 15 -10.31 7.64 -10.15
C TYR A 15 -9.55 6.73 -9.18
N PHE A 16 -9.19 7.26 -8.01
CA PHE A 16 -8.51 6.52 -6.95
C PHE A 16 -9.30 5.26 -6.57
N ILE A 17 -10.57 5.40 -6.20
CA ILE A 17 -11.43 4.27 -5.80
C ILE A 17 -11.53 3.23 -6.93
N GLY A 18 -11.68 3.66 -8.18
CA GLY A 18 -11.73 2.76 -9.33
C GLY A 18 -10.47 1.92 -9.48
N ILE A 19 -9.28 2.55 -9.43
CA ILE A 19 -7.99 1.85 -9.50
C ILE A 19 -7.78 0.93 -8.28
N THR A 20 -8.18 1.35 -7.08
CA THR A 20 -8.10 0.52 -5.87
C THR A 20 -9.00 -0.72 -5.96
N ILE A 21 -10.22 -0.59 -6.47
CA ILE A 21 -11.12 -1.73 -6.68
C ILE A 21 -10.50 -2.72 -7.66
N ILE A 22 -9.92 -2.24 -8.77
CA ILE A 22 -9.22 -3.09 -9.74
C ILE A 22 -8.09 -3.87 -9.06
N LEU A 23 -7.27 -3.20 -8.23
CA LEU A 23 -6.20 -3.86 -7.48
C LEU A 23 -6.74 -4.95 -6.54
N ILE A 24 -7.83 -4.66 -5.81
CA ILE A 24 -8.47 -5.63 -4.91
C ILE A 24 -8.90 -6.86 -5.69
N VAL A 25 -9.62 -6.68 -6.80
CA VAL A 25 -10.12 -7.77 -7.64
C VAL A 25 -8.97 -8.60 -8.21
N VAL A 26 -7.96 -7.95 -8.80
CA VAL A 26 -6.77 -8.63 -9.35
C VAL A 26 -6.05 -9.43 -8.26
N THR A 27 -5.90 -8.88 -7.06
CA THR A 27 -5.23 -9.56 -5.96
C THR A 27 -6.02 -10.76 -5.45
N ILE A 28 -7.35 -10.65 -5.33
CA ILE A 28 -8.23 -11.77 -4.97
C ILE A 28 -8.14 -12.88 -6.03
N ILE A 29 -8.18 -12.55 -7.32
CA ILE A 29 -8.02 -13.53 -8.41
C ILE A 29 -6.68 -14.25 -8.26
N LYS A 30 -5.59 -13.50 -8.05
CA LYS A 30 -4.26 -14.08 -7.85
C LYS A 30 -4.23 -15.03 -6.65
N ILE A 31 -4.80 -14.65 -5.51
CA ILE A 31 -4.86 -15.51 -4.31
C ILE A 31 -5.69 -16.78 -4.60
N ASN A 32 -6.80 -16.65 -5.34
CA ASN A 32 -7.64 -17.78 -5.74
C ASN A 32 -6.96 -18.74 -6.72
N SER A 33 -6.07 -18.25 -7.58
CA SER A 33 -5.32 -19.08 -8.52
C SER A 33 -4.10 -19.77 -7.91
N ALA A 34 -3.78 -19.54 -6.63
CA ALA A 34 -2.67 -20.22 -5.95
C ALA A 34 -3.05 -21.64 -5.54
N LYS A 35 -2.10 -22.58 -5.70
CA LYS A 35 -2.32 -24.03 -5.53
C LYS A 35 -1.83 -24.57 -4.19
N ASP A 36 -0.97 -23.84 -3.49
CA ASP A 36 -0.32 -24.28 -2.25
C ASP A 36 -0.23 -23.13 -1.23
N PHE A 37 0.05 -23.48 0.02
CA PHE A 37 0.07 -22.54 1.14
C PHE A 37 1.14 -21.43 0.99
N ASN A 38 2.32 -21.77 0.48
CA ASN A 38 3.43 -20.82 0.34
C ASN A 38 3.13 -19.82 -0.80
N THR A 39 2.55 -20.29 -1.91
CA THR A 39 2.16 -19.38 -3.00
C THR A 39 0.98 -18.50 -2.60
N ILE A 40 0.08 -18.95 -1.73
CA ILE A 40 -0.99 -18.10 -1.18
C ILE A 40 -0.39 -16.97 -0.33
N SER A 41 0.52 -17.27 0.61
CA SER A 41 1.15 -16.23 1.45
C SER A 41 1.98 -15.27 0.62
N ALA A 42 2.81 -15.76 -0.30
CA ALA A 42 3.64 -14.91 -1.16
C ALA A 42 2.79 -13.99 -2.05
N ARG A 43 1.60 -14.44 -2.50
CA ARG A 43 0.74 -13.62 -3.37
C ARG A 43 0.15 -12.40 -2.68
N ARG A 44 0.01 -12.44 -1.35
CA ARG A 44 -0.45 -11.32 -0.51
C ARG A 44 0.51 -10.12 -0.56
N GLU A 45 1.82 -10.36 -0.66
CA GLU A 45 2.87 -9.38 -0.38
C GLU A 45 3.77 -9.07 -1.58
N ASN A 46 3.22 -9.14 -2.79
CA ASN A 46 4.02 -8.82 -3.97
C ASN A 46 4.29 -7.31 -4.10
N ASN A 47 5.47 -6.87 -3.64
CA ASN A 47 5.92 -5.48 -3.66
C ASN A 47 5.83 -4.82 -5.05
N ILE A 48 6.10 -5.57 -6.13
CA ILE A 48 6.06 -5.03 -7.50
C ILE A 48 4.67 -4.49 -7.90
N TYR A 49 3.59 -5.18 -7.55
CA TYR A 49 2.24 -4.74 -7.90
C TYR A 49 1.82 -3.53 -7.06
N ASN A 50 2.25 -3.47 -5.80
CA ASN A 50 2.02 -2.32 -4.94
C ASN A 50 2.73 -1.06 -5.48
N ILE A 51 3.97 -1.20 -5.96
CA ILE A 51 4.72 -0.09 -6.58
C ILE A 51 4.01 0.38 -7.86
N ILE A 52 3.64 -0.54 -8.76
CA ILE A 52 2.92 -0.20 -9.99
C ILE A 52 1.61 0.52 -9.67
N TYR A 53 0.85 0.02 -8.69
CA TYR A 53 -0.38 0.65 -8.24
C TYR A 53 -0.14 2.09 -7.75
N ILE A 54 0.85 2.32 -6.87
CA ILE A 54 1.17 3.65 -6.36
C ILE A 54 1.53 4.61 -7.52
N LEU A 55 2.35 4.16 -8.48
CA LEU A 55 2.71 4.96 -9.64
C LEU A 55 1.49 5.34 -10.50
N VAL A 56 0.62 4.37 -10.80
CA VAL A 56 -0.60 4.62 -11.60
C VAL A 56 -1.55 5.60 -10.89
N VAL A 57 -1.72 5.44 -9.57
CA VAL A 57 -2.55 6.33 -8.76
C VAL A 57 -1.98 7.75 -8.76
N ILE A 58 -0.68 7.93 -8.51
CA ILE A 58 -0.04 9.24 -8.45
C ILE A 58 -0.08 9.94 -9.81
N ILE A 59 0.29 9.23 -10.89
CA ILE A 59 0.32 9.79 -12.25
C ILE A 59 -1.08 10.22 -12.68
N GLY A 60 -2.09 9.36 -12.52
CA GLY A 60 -3.45 9.71 -12.88
C GLY A 60 -4.04 10.82 -12.01
N SER A 61 -3.77 10.80 -10.70
CA SER A 61 -4.19 11.88 -9.80
C SER A 61 -3.59 13.22 -10.21
N TYR A 62 -2.32 13.24 -10.62
CA TYR A 62 -1.67 14.46 -11.11
C TYR A 62 -2.37 15.04 -12.35
N PHE A 63 -2.63 14.23 -13.38
CA PHE A 63 -3.30 14.71 -14.59
C PHE A 63 -4.75 15.18 -14.33
N ILE A 64 -5.47 14.50 -13.44
CA ILE A 64 -6.81 14.94 -13.03
C ILE A 64 -6.72 16.27 -12.28
N ASN A 65 -5.78 16.41 -11.33
CA ASN A 65 -5.57 17.64 -10.59
C ASN A 65 -5.15 18.81 -11.51
N VAL A 66 -4.36 18.55 -12.56
CA VAL A 66 -4.07 19.53 -13.62
C VAL A 66 -5.33 19.97 -14.34
N THR A 67 -6.21 19.03 -14.68
CA THR A 67 -7.47 19.32 -15.37
C THR A 67 -8.39 20.18 -14.51
N ILE A 68 -8.50 19.88 -13.21
CA ILE A 68 -9.28 20.65 -12.24
C ILE A 68 -8.70 22.06 -12.10
N SER A 69 -7.39 22.18 -11.88
CA SER A 69 -6.72 23.47 -11.72
C SER A 69 -6.87 24.35 -12.96
N LYS A 70 -6.71 23.79 -14.16
CA LYS A 70 -6.89 24.51 -15.43
C LYS A 70 -8.30 25.10 -15.58
N ALA A 71 -9.32 24.36 -15.15
CA ALA A 71 -10.70 24.82 -15.20
C ALA A 71 -10.98 25.94 -14.19
N MET A 72 -10.27 25.96 -13.06
CA MET A 72 -10.38 27.02 -12.04
C MET A 72 -9.59 28.28 -12.39
N CYS A 73 -8.48 28.16 -13.10
CA CYS A 73 -7.58 29.26 -13.42
C CYS A 73 -7.72 29.80 -14.86
N ASN A 74 -8.94 29.88 -15.40
CA ASN A 74 -9.19 30.44 -16.75
C ASN A 74 -8.26 29.87 -17.84
N GLN A 75 -7.96 28.58 -17.79
CA GLN A 75 -7.05 27.88 -18.71
C GLN A 75 -5.53 28.07 -18.48
N SER A 76 -5.11 28.81 -17.45
CA SER A 76 -3.70 28.86 -17.04
C SER A 76 -3.33 27.62 -16.21
N ILE A 77 -2.08 27.16 -16.35
CA ILE A 77 -1.60 25.92 -15.72
C ILE A 77 -0.32 26.19 -14.91
N GLN A 78 -0.35 25.86 -13.62
CA GLN A 78 0.81 25.94 -12.73
C GLN A 78 1.38 24.54 -12.44
N TRP A 79 2.11 23.98 -13.41
CA TRP A 79 2.61 22.60 -13.37
C TRP A 79 3.35 22.24 -12.07
N GLY A 80 4.28 23.09 -11.62
CA GLY A 80 5.10 22.81 -10.44
C GLY A 80 4.30 22.78 -9.15
N TYR A 81 3.40 23.74 -8.97
CA TYR A 81 2.53 23.81 -7.79
C TYR A 81 1.59 22.60 -7.74
N ILE A 82 0.95 22.24 -8.86
CA ILE A 82 0.02 21.11 -8.96
C ILE A 82 0.73 19.78 -8.68
N LEU A 83 1.98 19.64 -9.16
CA LEU A 83 2.79 18.46 -8.86
C LEU A 83 3.07 18.34 -7.37
N LEU A 84 3.45 19.45 -6.70
CA LEU A 84 3.77 19.47 -5.28
C LEU A 84 2.56 19.11 -4.42
N ILE A 85 1.41 19.73 -4.64
CA ILE A 85 0.18 19.46 -3.86
C ILE A 85 -0.41 18.07 -4.14
N THR A 86 0.01 17.43 -5.24
CA THR A 86 -0.31 16.03 -5.50
C THR A 86 0.69 15.13 -4.78
N LEU A 87 1.99 15.26 -5.04
CA LEU A 87 3.00 14.35 -4.49
C LEU A 87 3.18 14.45 -2.98
N LEU A 88 3.19 15.66 -2.42
CA LEU A 88 3.54 15.86 -1.02
C LEU A 88 2.56 15.16 -0.06
N PRO A 89 1.23 15.30 -0.19
CA PRO A 89 0.29 14.55 0.64
C PRO A 89 0.41 13.04 0.43
N TRP A 90 0.59 12.58 -0.82
CA TRP A 90 0.78 11.16 -1.12
C TRP A 90 2.02 10.60 -0.42
N ILE A 91 3.16 11.26 -0.52
CA ILE A 91 4.42 10.82 0.11
C ILE A 91 4.28 10.82 1.63
N VAL A 92 3.86 11.93 2.23
CA VAL A 92 3.81 12.07 3.69
C VAL A 92 2.81 11.08 4.29
N ILE A 93 1.56 11.08 3.82
CA ILE A 93 0.50 10.28 4.44
C ILE A 93 0.69 8.79 4.13
N PHE A 94 1.02 8.44 2.88
CA PHE A 94 1.11 7.03 2.50
C PHE A 94 2.35 6.36 3.09
N ILE A 95 3.51 7.02 3.13
CA ILE A 95 4.72 6.46 3.76
C ILE A 95 4.51 6.30 5.26
N THR A 96 3.94 7.30 5.93
CA THR A 96 3.65 7.21 7.37
C THR A 96 2.66 6.08 7.66
N LEU A 97 1.56 5.98 6.91
CA LEU A 97 0.61 4.88 7.08
C LEU A 97 1.25 3.52 6.82
N TYR A 98 2.01 3.39 5.73
CA TYR A 98 2.70 2.15 5.39
C TYR A 98 3.64 1.73 6.52
N GLY A 99 4.41 2.67 7.08
CA GLY A 99 5.29 2.43 8.23
C GLY A 99 4.53 1.97 9.48
N ILE A 100 3.41 2.61 9.82
CA ILE A 100 2.59 2.21 10.96
C ILE A 100 2.03 0.79 10.78
N LEU A 101 1.49 0.47 9.59
CA LEU A 101 0.94 -0.85 9.31
C LEU A 101 2.02 -1.94 9.21
N TYR A 102 3.26 -1.57 8.88
CA TYR A 102 4.41 -2.45 8.88
C TYR A 102 4.92 -2.74 10.31
N LEU A 103 5.10 -1.69 11.12
CA LEU A 103 5.59 -1.83 12.50
C LEU A 103 4.54 -2.39 13.46
N PHE A 104 3.27 -2.11 13.20
CA PHE A 104 2.16 -2.50 14.06
C PHE A 104 1.07 -3.21 13.24
N PRO A 105 1.29 -4.48 12.82
CA PRO A 105 0.33 -5.22 12.02
C PRO A 105 -1.04 -5.40 12.70
N GLY A 106 -1.08 -5.26 14.04
CA GLY A 106 -2.30 -5.24 14.83
C GLY A 106 -3.32 -4.18 14.38
N TRP A 107 -2.90 -3.09 13.72
CA TRP A 107 -3.78 -2.05 13.20
C TRP A 107 -4.67 -2.52 12.05
N ILE A 108 -4.29 -3.60 11.35
CA ILE A 108 -5.10 -4.19 10.27
C ILE A 108 -6.31 -4.94 10.85
N THR A 109 -6.16 -5.48 12.06
CA THR A 109 -7.14 -6.33 12.77
C THR A 109 -8.56 -5.76 12.84
N PRO A 110 -8.82 -4.49 13.24
CA PRO A 110 -10.19 -3.97 13.35
C PRO A 110 -10.98 -4.09 12.04
N PHE A 111 -10.40 -3.70 10.90
CA PHE A 111 -11.08 -3.78 9.60
C PHE A 111 -11.06 -5.20 9.03
N SER A 112 -10.02 -5.98 9.29
CA SER A 112 -9.96 -7.40 8.95
C SER A 112 -11.07 -8.20 9.66
N ASN A 113 -11.31 -7.94 10.94
CA ASN A 113 -12.31 -8.65 11.74
C ASN A 113 -13.76 -8.22 11.48
N THR A 114 -13.95 -7.01 10.93
CA THR A 114 -15.28 -6.47 10.60
C THR A 114 -15.58 -6.62 9.10
N ILE A 115 -14.94 -5.81 8.27
CA ILE A 115 -15.15 -5.78 6.82
C ILE A 115 -14.56 -7.02 6.15
N GLY A 116 -13.35 -7.42 6.52
CA GLY A 116 -12.70 -8.61 5.97
C GLY A 116 -13.49 -9.90 6.29
N TYR A 117 -14.01 -10.01 7.51
CA TYR A 117 -14.87 -11.13 7.92
C TYR A 117 -16.15 -11.19 7.07
N LEU A 118 -16.80 -10.04 6.85
CA LEU A 118 -17.98 -9.95 5.99
C LEU A 118 -17.69 -10.49 4.58
N VAL A 119 -16.53 -10.13 4.01
CA VAL A 119 -16.12 -10.60 2.66
C VAL A 119 -15.94 -12.12 2.63
N ILE A 120 -15.30 -12.74 3.63
CA ILE A 120 -15.08 -14.20 3.62
C ILE A 120 -16.35 -14.99 3.95
N VAL A 121 -17.29 -14.40 4.69
CA VAL A 121 -18.64 -14.96 4.84
C VAL A 121 -19.35 -14.99 3.49
N ALA A 122 -19.25 -13.92 2.70
CA ALA A 122 -19.78 -13.90 1.33
C ALA A 122 -19.12 -14.96 0.43
N PHE A 123 -17.84 -15.30 0.66
CA PHE A 123 -17.15 -16.41 0.00
C PHE A 123 -17.38 -17.79 0.64
N GLY A 124 -18.28 -17.91 1.61
CA GLY A 124 -18.72 -19.20 2.14
C GLY A 124 -17.80 -19.83 3.19
N VAL A 125 -17.06 -19.03 3.97
CA VAL A 125 -16.18 -19.54 5.04
C VAL A 125 -16.91 -20.47 6.02
N GLU A 126 -18.20 -20.24 6.28
CA GLU A 126 -18.97 -21.04 7.24
C GLU A 126 -19.13 -22.50 6.81
N LYS A 127 -19.26 -22.75 5.50
CA LYS A 127 -19.34 -24.11 4.95
C LYS A 127 -18.01 -24.84 5.10
N ILE A 128 -16.92 -24.16 4.77
CA ILE A 128 -15.55 -24.69 4.89
C ILE A 128 -15.23 -24.97 6.36
N TYR A 129 -15.61 -24.06 7.26
CA TYR A 129 -15.47 -24.24 8.70
C TYR A 129 -16.14 -25.54 9.19
N GLY A 130 -17.38 -25.80 8.78
CA GLY A 130 -18.11 -27.02 9.14
C GLY A 130 -17.50 -28.31 8.57
N ASN A 131 -16.71 -28.22 7.50
CA ASN A 131 -16.00 -29.36 6.92
C ASN A 131 -14.67 -29.63 7.63
N ILE A 132 -14.13 -28.67 8.39
CA ILE A 132 -12.85 -28.79 9.09
C ILE A 132 -13.04 -29.20 10.55
N PHE A 133 -13.93 -28.53 11.27
CA PHE A 133 -14.09 -28.73 12.71
C PHE A 133 -15.19 -29.74 13.02
N LYS A 134 -14.97 -30.53 14.08
CA LYS A 134 -15.98 -31.46 14.62
C LYS A 134 -17.17 -30.68 15.17
N THR A 135 -18.33 -31.31 15.08
CA THR A 135 -19.55 -30.92 15.81
C THR A 135 -19.54 -31.52 17.21
N GLY A 136 -20.43 -31.05 18.10
CA GLY A 136 -20.52 -31.59 19.47
C GLY A 136 -20.78 -33.10 19.48
N ASP A 137 -21.60 -33.57 18.54
CA ASP A 137 -21.97 -34.98 18.40
C ASP A 137 -20.79 -35.85 17.89
N GLU A 138 -19.85 -35.25 17.14
CA GLU A 138 -18.64 -35.93 16.64
C GLU A 138 -17.50 -35.96 17.68
N ALA A 139 -17.67 -35.32 18.85
CA ALA A 139 -16.63 -35.17 19.88
C ALA A 139 -16.99 -35.83 21.22
N LEU A 140 -17.99 -36.73 21.23
CA LEU A 140 -18.56 -37.36 22.43
C LEU A 140 -17.55 -38.14 23.30
N GLU A 141 -16.39 -38.47 22.75
CA GLU A 141 -15.29 -39.15 23.46
C GLU A 141 -14.71 -38.31 24.61
N ASN A 142 -14.82 -36.97 24.56
CA ASN A 142 -14.30 -36.08 25.59
C ASN A 142 -15.32 -34.99 25.97
N PRO A 143 -15.94 -35.04 27.17
CA PRO A 143 -16.92 -34.06 27.63
C PRO A 143 -16.42 -32.62 27.65
N GLU A 144 -15.13 -32.40 27.95
CA GLU A 144 -14.53 -31.07 27.93
C GLU A 144 -14.41 -30.53 26.50
N LEU A 145 -14.05 -31.41 25.56
CA LEU A 145 -13.98 -31.08 24.14
C LEU A 145 -15.35 -30.74 23.56
N VAL A 146 -16.40 -31.49 23.93
CA VAL A 146 -17.80 -31.17 23.55
C VAL A 146 -18.18 -29.77 24.01
N LYS A 147 -17.87 -29.43 25.26
CA LYS A 147 -18.13 -28.09 25.81
C LYS A 147 -17.35 -27.00 25.08
N ALA A 148 -16.08 -27.24 24.76
CA ALA A 148 -15.25 -26.32 24.00
C ALA A 148 -15.79 -26.11 22.57
N ILE A 149 -16.20 -27.17 21.88
CA ILE A 149 -16.78 -27.12 20.54
C ILE A 149 -18.14 -26.41 20.55
N ALA A 150 -18.97 -26.60 21.57
CA ALA A 150 -20.23 -25.86 21.72
C ALA A 150 -20.00 -24.35 21.89
N ASN A 151 -18.99 -23.96 22.66
CA ASN A 151 -18.60 -22.55 22.81
C ASN A 151 -18.03 -21.97 21.51
N MET A 152 -17.23 -22.74 20.79
CA MET A 152 -16.65 -22.36 19.51
C MET A 152 -17.72 -22.20 18.42
N SER A 153 -18.67 -23.14 18.35
CA SER A 153 -19.74 -23.17 17.34
C SER A 153 -20.82 -22.12 17.57
N SER A 154 -21.07 -21.72 18.83
CA SER A 154 -21.93 -20.58 19.16
C SER A 154 -21.28 -19.23 18.85
N ASN A 155 -19.95 -19.15 18.85
CA ASN A 155 -19.19 -17.91 18.63
C ASN A 155 -18.25 -18.00 17.42
N LYS A 156 -18.71 -18.57 16.28
CA LYS A 156 -17.89 -18.78 15.08
C LYS A 156 -17.15 -17.53 14.62
N THR A 157 -17.81 -16.37 14.63
CA THR A 157 -17.21 -15.10 14.24
C THR A 157 -16.00 -14.75 15.10
N LYS A 158 -16.15 -14.83 16.43
CA LYS A 158 -15.04 -14.53 17.36
C LYS A 158 -13.89 -15.51 17.17
N PHE A 159 -14.22 -16.79 16.97
CA PHE A 159 -13.23 -17.83 16.76
C PHE A 159 -12.44 -17.62 15.46
N ILE A 160 -13.12 -17.48 14.32
CA ILE A 160 -12.47 -17.25 13.01
C ILE A 160 -11.60 -15.97 13.05
N ASN A 161 -12.05 -14.92 13.73
CA ASN A 161 -11.32 -13.67 13.88
C ASN A 161 -10.04 -13.77 14.73
N GLN A 162 -9.87 -14.83 15.52
CA GLN A 162 -8.66 -15.08 16.30
C GLN A 162 -7.63 -15.92 15.55
N ILE A 163 -7.99 -16.51 14.41
CA ILE A 163 -7.06 -17.35 13.64
C ILE A 163 -6.15 -16.45 12.83
N SER A 164 -4.84 -16.67 12.99
CA SER A 164 -3.82 -15.93 12.25
C SER A 164 -3.84 -16.28 10.75
N SER A 165 -3.52 -15.27 9.93
CA SER A 165 -3.23 -15.45 8.51
C SER A 165 -1.74 -15.62 8.22
N ASP A 166 -0.89 -15.63 9.24
CA ASP A 166 0.50 -16.04 9.10
C ASP A 166 0.56 -17.55 8.90
N LEU A 167 1.43 -18.01 7.98
CA LEU A 167 1.46 -19.41 7.60
C LEU A 167 1.91 -20.32 8.75
N ILE A 168 2.96 -19.93 9.49
CA ILE A 168 3.54 -20.76 10.53
C ILE A 168 2.56 -20.84 11.70
N GLU A 169 2.05 -19.68 12.14
CA GLU A 169 1.06 -19.60 13.21
C GLU A 169 -0.23 -20.35 12.86
N PHE A 170 -0.68 -20.25 11.61
CA PHE A 170 -1.86 -20.99 11.13
C PHE A 170 -1.66 -22.50 11.23
N ILE A 171 -0.51 -23.02 10.79
CA ILE A 171 -0.23 -24.46 10.85
C ILE A 171 -0.08 -24.94 12.30
N ASP A 172 0.61 -24.19 13.15
CA ASP A 172 0.78 -24.55 14.55
C ASP A 172 -0.54 -24.50 15.33
N PHE A 173 -1.41 -23.55 15.02
CA PHE A 173 -2.77 -23.52 15.52
C PHE A 173 -3.53 -24.82 15.21
N PHE A 174 -3.48 -25.29 13.96
CA PHE A 174 -4.18 -26.53 13.56
C PHE A 174 -3.54 -27.79 14.16
N LYS A 175 -2.20 -27.83 14.32
CA LYS A 175 -1.52 -28.93 15.03
C LYS A 175 -1.99 -29.04 16.49
N ASN A 176 -2.13 -27.90 17.17
CA ASN A 176 -2.59 -27.84 18.56
C ASN A 176 -4.09 -28.16 18.69
N MET A 177 -4.87 -27.93 17.64
CA MET A 177 -6.31 -28.21 17.60
C MET A 177 -6.68 -29.55 16.96
N LYS A 178 -5.73 -30.48 16.79
CA LYS A 178 -5.96 -31.76 16.10
C LYS A 178 -7.18 -32.54 16.62
N ASP A 179 -7.47 -32.48 17.92
CA ASP A 179 -8.54 -33.26 18.54
C ASP A 179 -9.94 -32.68 18.22
N ALA A 180 -10.01 -31.37 17.96
CA ALA A 180 -11.23 -30.63 17.58
C ALA A 180 -11.46 -30.62 16.06
N VAL A 181 -10.47 -31.02 15.27
CA VAL A 181 -10.52 -31.11 13.81
C VAL A 181 -11.00 -32.50 13.40
N LYS A 182 -11.75 -32.60 12.32
CA LYS A 182 -12.24 -33.89 11.81
C LYS A 182 -11.05 -34.76 11.37
N SER A 183 -11.12 -36.05 11.66
CA SER A 183 -10.01 -37.01 11.45
C SER A 183 -9.56 -37.16 10.00
N ASN A 184 -10.43 -36.81 9.04
CA ASN A 184 -10.12 -36.84 7.63
C ASN A 184 -9.22 -35.67 7.19
N ILE A 185 -9.14 -34.57 7.96
CA ILE A 185 -8.31 -33.39 7.63
C ILE A 185 -6.83 -33.70 7.84
N ILE A 186 -6.03 -33.48 6.79
CA ILE A 186 -4.58 -33.67 6.82
C ILE A 186 -3.92 -32.31 7.06
N ILE A 187 -3.25 -32.19 8.21
CA ILE A 187 -2.48 -30.98 8.57
C ILE A 187 -1.08 -31.14 7.96
N PRO A 188 -0.61 -30.20 7.12
CA PRO A 188 0.70 -30.31 6.50
C PRO A 188 1.81 -30.18 7.55
N ASN A 189 2.80 -31.06 7.45
CA ASN A 189 4.00 -31.01 8.29
C ASN A 189 5.02 -30.06 7.64
N ILE A 190 4.92 -28.76 7.97
CA ILE A 190 5.95 -27.78 7.60
C ILE A 190 7.03 -27.86 8.69
N PRO A 191 8.29 -28.20 8.34
CA PRO A 191 9.37 -28.24 9.32
C PRO A 191 9.50 -26.85 9.96
N SER A 192 9.37 -26.81 11.29
CA SER A 192 9.68 -25.64 12.11
C SER A 192 11.19 -25.45 12.15
N SER A 193 11.83 -25.21 11.01
CA SER A 193 13.19 -24.68 11.01
C SER A 193 13.09 -23.19 11.28
N SER A 194 13.91 -22.74 12.22
CA SER A 194 14.20 -21.39 12.69
C SER A 194 14.61 -20.37 11.61
N ALA A 195 14.04 -20.42 10.42
CA ALA A 195 14.12 -19.35 9.45
C ALA A 195 13.09 -18.30 9.85
N SER A 196 13.57 -17.09 10.10
CA SER A 196 12.71 -15.93 10.36
C SER A 196 11.61 -15.83 9.30
N SER A 197 10.42 -15.37 9.70
CA SER A 197 9.30 -15.05 8.81
C SER A 197 9.71 -14.20 7.59
N ASP A 198 10.80 -13.45 7.72
CA ASP A 198 11.28 -12.51 6.70
C ASP A 198 12.15 -13.19 5.62
N GLU A 199 12.85 -14.28 5.94
CA GLU A 199 13.69 -15.00 4.96
C GLU A 199 12.85 -15.83 3.97
N ILE A 200 11.75 -16.41 4.42
CA ILE A 200 10.84 -17.20 3.56
C ILE A 200 10.08 -16.26 2.58
N ASN A 201 9.74 -15.05 3.02
CA ASN A 201 9.08 -14.05 2.18
C ASN A 201 10.03 -13.33 1.21
N SER A 202 11.33 -13.25 1.55
CA SER A 202 12.37 -12.66 0.68
C SER A 202 12.76 -13.60 -0.47
N ALA A 203 12.92 -14.90 -0.21
CA ALA A 203 13.33 -15.89 -1.22
C ALA A 203 12.28 -16.13 -2.33
N ALA A 204 11.00 -15.78 -2.09
CA ALA A 204 9.94 -15.89 -3.09
C ALA A 204 9.94 -14.74 -4.12
N SER A 205 10.72 -13.68 -3.90
CA SER A 205 10.76 -12.48 -4.76
C SER A 205 11.70 -12.59 -5.97
N PHE A 206 12.45 -13.69 -6.10
CA PHE A 206 13.47 -13.85 -7.14
C PHE A 206 13.35 -15.19 -7.88
N ASN A 207 12.20 -15.46 -8.49
CA ASN A 207 12.11 -16.43 -9.58
C ASN A 207 11.34 -15.79 -10.74
N MET A 208 12.11 -15.19 -11.64
CA MET A 208 11.64 -14.81 -12.97
C MET A 208 11.70 -16.05 -13.85
N ASP A 209 10.54 -16.55 -14.28
CA ASP A 209 10.45 -17.59 -15.31
C ASP A 209 10.99 -17.00 -16.64
N VAL A 210 12.30 -17.14 -16.85
CA VAL A 210 12.91 -16.96 -18.16
C VAL A 210 12.60 -18.22 -18.97
N VAL A 211 11.84 -18.01 -20.02
CA VAL A 211 11.55 -18.92 -21.13
C VAL A 211 12.80 -19.73 -21.51
N GLY A 212 12.81 -21.01 -21.14
CA GLY A 212 13.88 -21.94 -21.48
C GLY A 212 13.75 -22.46 -22.91
N SER A 213 14.43 -21.80 -23.85
CA SER A 213 14.83 -22.40 -25.12
C SER A 213 15.90 -23.47 -24.86
N LYS A 214 15.71 -24.65 -25.44
CA LYS A 214 16.65 -25.79 -25.47
C LYS A 214 18.03 -25.36 -25.95
N ILE A 215 19.11 -25.67 -25.22
CA ILE A 215 20.42 -26.04 -25.78
C ILE A 215 21.13 -27.05 -24.85
N ASN A 216 21.51 -28.19 -25.42
CA ASN A 216 22.42 -29.20 -24.83
C ASN A 216 23.87 -28.69 -24.84
N ALA A 217 24.66 -28.93 -23.79
CA ALA A 217 26.10 -29.13 -23.93
C ALA A 217 26.72 -29.85 -22.71
N THR A 218 27.65 -30.72 -23.07
CA THR A 218 28.44 -31.73 -22.36
C THR A 218 29.59 -31.19 -21.51
N SER A 219 29.96 -31.98 -20.49
CA SER A 219 31.28 -32.27 -19.91
C SER A 219 32.38 -31.20 -19.85
N GLY A 220 33.03 -31.05 -18.68
CA GLY A 220 34.36 -30.45 -18.61
C GLY A 220 34.90 -30.27 -17.19
N ASP A 221 35.94 -31.03 -16.90
CA ASP A 221 36.80 -31.09 -15.71
C ASP A 221 37.57 -29.78 -15.40
N ALA A 222 38.00 -29.59 -14.14
CA ALA A 222 39.32 -29.09 -13.71
C ALA A 222 39.34 -28.28 -12.38
N THR A 223 40.09 -28.87 -11.45
CA THR A 223 40.86 -28.41 -10.28
C THR A 223 41.24 -26.93 -10.08
N SER A 224 41.34 -26.49 -8.80
CA SER A 224 42.46 -25.71 -8.21
C SER A 224 42.14 -25.27 -6.77
N LYS A 225 42.68 -25.91 -5.72
CA LYS A 225 43.76 -25.46 -4.82
C LYS A 225 43.75 -23.97 -4.40
N TYR A 226 43.60 -23.69 -3.10
CA TYR A 226 44.59 -22.95 -2.29
C TYR A 226 44.30 -23.10 -0.78
N SER A 227 45.38 -23.37 -0.02
CA SER A 227 45.43 -23.51 1.44
C SER A 227 46.16 -22.31 2.04
N LYS A 228 45.82 -21.91 3.27
CA LYS A 228 46.79 -21.38 4.24
C LYS A 228 46.27 -21.47 5.69
N ASN A 229 47.06 -22.18 6.50
CA ASN A 229 46.99 -22.27 7.96
C ASN A 229 47.58 -21.01 8.62
N TYR A 230 47.17 -20.72 9.86
CA TYR A 230 48.06 -20.23 10.93
C TYR A 230 47.52 -20.67 12.31
N GLU A 231 48.41 -21.22 13.13
CA GLU A 231 48.25 -21.63 14.53
C GLU A 231 48.63 -20.50 15.50
N GLY A 232 48.10 -20.57 16.73
CA GLY A 232 48.91 -20.34 17.94
C GLY A 232 48.46 -19.25 18.92
N GLY A 233 48.30 -19.64 20.20
CA GLY A 233 48.66 -18.78 21.34
C GLY A 233 47.59 -18.50 22.42
N ALA A 234 47.63 -19.24 23.53
CA ALA A 234 47.19 -18.82 24.88
C ALA A 234 48.42 -18.21 25.65
N PRO A 235 48.42 -17.80 26.96
CA PRO A 235 47.49 -18.08 28.07
C PRO A 235 47.28 -16.92 29.11
N GLY A 236 46.58 -17.17 30.25
CA GLY A 236 46.71 -16.39 31.50
C GLY A 236 45.52 -16.42 32.48
N ASP A 237 45.77 -16.86 33.73
CA ASP A 237 44.90 -17.04 34.92
C ASP A 237 44.32 -15.71 35.50
N GLU A 238 43.40 -15.58 36.49
CA GLU A 238 43.29 -16.22 37.83
C GLU A 238 41.99 -15.78 38.60
N ASN A 239 41.38 -16.72 39.35
CA ASN A 239 40.55 -16.65 40.59
C ASN A 239 39.59 -15.50 40.99
N LYS A 240 38.30 -15.83 41.26
CA LYS A 240 37.69 -15.81 42.63
C LYS A 240 36.25 -16.40 42.71
N SER A 241 35.96 -16.92 43.89
CA SER A 241 34.92 -17.87 44.34
C SER A 241 33.48 -17.34 44.55
N MET A 242 32.48 -18.17 44.25
CA MET A 242 31.38 -18.58 45.17
C MET A 242 30.46 -19.65 44.51
N LEU A 243 30.23 -20.76 45.20
CA LEU A 243 29.35 -21.90 44.86
C LEU A 243 28.20 -22.00 45.90
N PRO A 244 27.17 -22.86 45.77
CA PRO A 244 26.77 -23.71 44.63
C PRO A 244 25.24 -23.69 44.33
N ARG A 245 24.86 -24.14 43.12
CA ARG A 245 23.71 -25.05 42.95
C ARG A 245 23.87 -25.89 41.67
N THR A 246 24.35 -27.11 41.90
CA THR A 246 24.11 -28.38 41.18
C THR A 246 24.06 -28.40 39.64
N SER A 247 25.09 -29.04 39.08
CA SER A 247 25.19 -29.71 37.78
C SER A 247 24.15 -30.85 37.64
N VAL A 248 23.87 -31.48 36.48
CA VAL A 248 24.77 -32.07 35.49
C VAL A 248 24.09 -32.16 34.11
N SER A 249 24.85 -31.75 33.10
CA SER A 249 24.75 -31.95 31.65
C SER A 249 24.83 -33.45 31.27
N SER A 250 24.19 -33.90 30.19
CA SER A 250 24.82 -34.12 28.88
C SER A 250 24.01 -35.20 28.16
N LEU A 251 23.69 -35.06 26.87
CA LEU A 251 24.49 -35.71 25.83
C LEU A 251 24.40 -34.91 24.53
N PHE A 252 25.48 -34.18 24.28
CA PHE A 252 25.82 -33.54 23.02
C PHE A 252 26.44 -34.62 22.12
N ARG A 253 25.83 -34.92 20.95
CA ARG A 253 26.46 -35.72 19.90
C ARG A 253 26.86 -34.80 18.74
N ARG A 254 28.12 -34.88 18.32
CA ARG A 254 28.73 -34.11 17.21
C ARG A 254 28.14 -34.48 15.84
N ARG A 255 28.26 -33.50 14.93
CA ARG A 255 27.75 -33.31 13.54
C ARG A 255 27.95 -34.48 12.55
N PRO A 256 27.35 -34.36 11.34
CA PRO A 256 28.14 -33.87 10.20
C PRO A 256 27.59 -32.56 9.60
N LYS A 257 28.53 -31.69 9.20
CA LYS A 257 28.35 -30.68 8.15
C LYS A 257 28.17 -31.44 6.83
N ASP A 258 27.60 -30.76 5.83
CA ASP A 258 27.36 -31.19 4.45
C ASP A 258 25.90 -31.59 4.19
N ALA A 259 25.06 -30.59 3.94
CA ALA A 259 23.85 -30.77 3.13
C ALA A 259 23.56 -29.45 2.41
N ALA A 260 23.59 -29.54 1.08
CA ALA A 260 23.44 -28.45 0.14
C ALA A 260 22.18 -27.62 0.37
N SER A 261 22.29 -26.33 0.05
CA SER A 261 21.16 -25.43 -0.18
C SER A 261 20.24 -26.03 -1.24
N GLY A 262 19.14 -26.62 -0.81
CA GLY A 262 18.09 -27.13 -1.65
C GLY A 262 16.86 -26.26 -1.48
N ASN A 263 16.45 -25.55 -2.52
CA ASN A 263 15.11 -24.96 -2.61
C ASN A 263 14.08 -26.08 -2.40
N ILE A 264 13.37 -26.06 -1.29
CA ILE A 264 12.27 -26.99 -1.05
C ILE A 264 11.04 -26.46 -1.78
N ILE A 265 10.92 -26.88 -3.05
CA ILE A 265 9.70 -26.70 -3.84
C ILE A 265 8.75 -27.83 -3.46
N TYR A 266 7.70 -27.52 -2.71
CA TYR A 266 6.59 -28.44 -2.52
C TYR A 266 5.75 -28.46 -3.81
N LYS A 267 6.12 -29.31 -4.76
CA LYS A 267 5.21 -29.68 -5.85
C LYS A 267 4.18 -30.66 -5.30
N THR A 268 2.95 -30.21 -5.15
CA THR A 268 1.80 -31.12 -5.17
C THR A 268 1.66 -31.65 -6.60
N ASP A 269 2.10 -32.88 -6.84
CA ASP A 269 1.80 -33.60 -8.06
C ASP A 269 0.28 -33.90 -8.08
N THR A 270 -0.47 -33.02 -8.72
CA THR A 270 -1.84 -33.30 -9.15
C THR A 270 -1.82 -33.44 -10.66
N THR A 271 -1.50 -34.63 -11.15
CA THR A 271 -1.82 -35.05 -12.51
C THR A 271 -3.00 -36.02 -12.49
N THR A 272 -3.99 -35.63 -13.28
CA THR A 272 -5.07 -36.42 -13.89
C THR A 272 -6.39 -36.65 -13.13
N ALA A 273 -7.44 -36.34 -13.90
CA ALA A 273 -8.79 -36.91 -13.95
C ALA A 273 -9.87 -36.38 -12.98
N SER A 274 -10.88 -35.80 -13.63
CA SER A 274 -12.25 -35.53 -13.18
C SER A 274 -12.84 -36.69 -12.38
N ASP A 275 -13.26 -36.43 -11.14
CA ASP A 275 -14.61 -36.71 -10.60
C ASP A 275 -14.62 -36.60 -9.05
N ASN A 276 -15.30 -35.57 -8.55
CA ASN A 276 -16.05 -35.50 -7.29
C ASN A 276 -15.49 -36.18 -6.02
N LYS A 277 -14.29 -35.81 -5.57
CA LYS A 277 -13.96 -35.83 -4.14
C LYS A 277 -12.98 -34.72 -3.80
N GLU A 278 -13.52 -33.60 -3.31
CA GLU A 278 -12.75 -32.54 -2.67
C GLU A 278 -11.85 -33.19 -1.59
N THR A 279 -10.54 -33.20 -1.80
CA THR A 279 -9.61 -33.89 -0.92
C THR A 279 -9.50 -33.12 0.40
N ASN A 280 -9.25 -33.80 1.51
CA ASN A 280 -9.33 -33.15 2.83
C ASN A 280 -8.28 -32.05 3.09
N ILE A 281 -7.18 -32.06 2.33
CA ILE A 281 -6.18 -30.98 2.28
C ILE A 281 -6.77 -29.71 1.64
N ASP A 282 -7.68 -29.88 0.68
CA ASP A 282 -8.31 -28.79 -0.07
C ASP A 282 -9.15 -27.90 0.85
N TYR A 283 -9.85 -28.46 1.86
CA TYR A 283 -10.59 -27.65 2.83
C TYR A 283 -9.69 -26.74 3.65
N LEU A 284 -8.56 -27.25 4.15
CA LEU A 284 -7.62 -26.46 4.94
C LEU A 284 -6.96 -25.36 4.10
N LEU A 285 -6.60 -25.68 2.86
CA LEU A 285 -6.06 -24.72 1.89
C LEU A 285 -7.09 -23.62 1.56
N LYS A 286 -8.35 -23.99 1.29
CA LYS A 286 -9.46 -23.07 1.06
C LYS A 286 -9.70 -22.16 2.26
N PHE A 287 -9.63 -22.71 3.47
CA PHE A 287 -9.80 -21.93 4.69
C PHE A 287 -8.66 -20.92 4.88
N TYR A 288 -7.41 -21.35 4.74
CA TYR A 288 -6.25 -20.47 4.80
C TYR A 288 -6.33 -19.33 3.77
N ARG A 289 -6.74 -19.65 2.55
CA ARG A 289 -6.95 -18.65 1.48
C ARG A 289 -7.93 -17.56 1.91
N LEU A 290 -9.04 -17.93 2.53
CA LEU A 290 -10.03 -16.97 3.02
C LEU A 290 -9.44 -16.10 4.14
N LEU A 291 -8.71 -16.66 5.09
CA LEU A 291 -8.05 -15.86 6.14
C LEU A 291 -7.06 -14.85 5.57
N VAL A 292 -6.29 -15.24 4.54
CA VAL A 292 -5.39 -14.35 3.81
C VAL A 292 -6.15 -13.23 3.10
N ILE A 293 -7.29 -13.53 2.46
CA ILE A 293 -8.17 -12.52 1.85
C ILE A 293 -8.73 -11.57 2.91
N LYS A 294 -9.22 -12.09 4.04
CA LYS A 294 -9.74 -11.29 5.16
C LYS A 294 -8.71 -10.26 5.64
N GLN A 295 -7.47 -10.69 5.87
CA GLN A 295 -6.40 -9.78 6.30
C GLN A 295 -6.03 -8.76 5.23
N PHE A 296 -5.97 -9.18 3.97
CA PHE A 296 -5.72 -8.29 2.84
C PHE A 296 -6.80 -7.19 2.72
N ILE A 297 -8.08 -7.54 2.85
CA ILE A 297 -9.18 -6.57 2.83
C ILE A 297 -9.02 -5.54 3.95
N GLY A 298 -8.67 -5.97 5.17
CA GLY A 298 -8.39 -5.05 6.27
C GLY A 298 -7.31 -4.01 5.94
N LYS A 299 -6.24 -4.43 5.26
CA LYS A 299 -5.17 -3.54 4.80
C LYS A 299 -5.66 -2.57 3.71
N MET A 300 -6.48 -3.04 2.79
CA MET A 300 -7.03 -2.21 1.71
C MET A 300 -7.99 -1.15 2.23
N VAL A 301 -8.75 -1.42 3.29
CA VAL A 301 -9.62 -0.42 3.94
C VAL A 301 -8.78 0.76 4.46
N TRP A 302 -7.64 0.50 5.11
CA TRP A 302 -6.73 1.57 5.53
C TRP A 302 -6.23 2.41 4.36
N TYR A 303 -5.85 1.76 3.25
CA TYR A 303 -5.41 2.47 2.05
C TYR A 303 -6.53 3.31 1.43
N ILE A 304 -7.77 2.83 1.44
CA ILE A 304 -8.94 3.59 0.98
C ILE A 304 -9.16 4.82 1.86
N LEU A 305 -9.13 4.67 3.19
CA LEU A 305 -9.32 5.79 4.12
C LEU A 305 -8.24 6.87 3.93
N ALA A 306 -6.98 6.46 3.83
CA ALA A 306 -5.88 7.39 3.60
C ALA A 306 -5.93 8.03 2.21
N GLY A 307 -6.28 7.28 1.18
CA GLY A 307 -6.42 7.82 -0.17
C GLY A 307 -7.55 8.84 -0.29
N ILE A 308 -8.70 8.60 0.36
CA ILE A 308 -9.79 9.59 0.43
C ILE A 308 -9.32 10.86 1.15
N LEU A 309 -8.60 10.72 2.27
CA LEU A 309 -8.02 11.84 3.00
C LEU A 309 -7.04 12.64 2.12
N ILE A 310 -6.13 11.95 1.41
CA ILE A 310 -5.17 12.56 0.48
C ILE A 310 -5.90 13.32 -0.63
N CYS A 311 -6.90 12.69 -1.27
CA CYS A 311 -7.70 13.33 -2.32
C CYS A 311 -8.40 14.59 -1.80
N SER A 312 -8.95 14.54 -0.58
CA SER A 312 -9.58 15.69 0.07
C SER A 312 -8.59 16.83 0.35
N ILE A 313 -7.38 16.51 0.82
CA ILE A 313 -6.34 17.51 1.08
C ILE A 313 -5.87 18.15 -0.22
N SER A 314 -5.53 17.34 -1.23
CA SER A 314 -5.10 17.85 -2.53
C SER A 314 -6.18 18.73 -3.17
N TYR A 315 -7.45 18.34 -3.09
CA TYR A 315 -8.56 19.16 -3.60
C TYR A 315 -8.67 20.49 -2.86
N ASN A 316 -8.56 20.50 -1.52
CA ASN A 316 -8.59 21.72 -0.73
C ASN A 316 -7.43 22.67 -1.08
N LEU A 317 -6.23 22.13 -1.32
CA LEU A 317 -5.07 22.90 -1.77
C LEU A 317 -5.28 23.49 -3.16
N ILE A 318 -5.93 22.76 -4.08
CA ILE A 318 -6.26 23.27 -5.41
C ILE A 318 -7.28 24.41 -5.33
N ILE A 319 -8.34 24.30 -4.52
CA ILE A 319 -9.35 25.37 -4.43
C ILE A 319 -8.74 26.67 -3.89
N ASN A 320 -7.83 26.55 -2.92
CA ASN A 320 -7.21 27.69 -2.26
C ASN A 320 -5.99 28.23 -3.01
N MET A 321 -5.72 27.75 -4.24
CA MET A 321 -4.58 28.20 -5.01
C MET A 321 -4.84 29.57 -5.64
N SER A 322 -3.85 30.46 -5.60
CA SER A 322 -3.87 31.71 -6.36
C SER A 322 -3.47 31.41 -7.81
N CYS A 323 -4.26 31.86 -8.78
CA CYS A 323 -3.95 31.70 -10.19
C CYS A 323 -2.91 32.77 -10.62
N GLU A 324 -1.68 32.35 -10.87
CA GLU A 324 -0.66 33.20 -11.49
C GLU A 324 -0.85 33.19 -13.02
N LYS A 325 -0.82 34.36 -13.65
CA LYS A 325 -0.85 34.47 -15.11
C LYS A 325 0.49 34.03 -15.66
N SER A 326 0.48 33.29 -16.78
CA SER A 326 1.73 32.92 -17.43
C SER A 326 2.44 34.17 -18.00
N LEU A 327 3.77 34.13 -18.11
CA LEU A 327 4.54 35.25 -18.68
C LEU A 327 4.05 35.62 -20.09
N ASP A 328 3.68 34.62 -20.89
CA ASP A 328 3.15 34.78 -22.24
C ASP A 328 1.76 35.45 -22.28
N GLU A 329 0.98 35.26 -21.22
CA GLU A 329 -0.34 35.86 -21.07
C GLU A 329 -0.22 37.30 -20.57
N LEU A 330 0.72 37.56 -19.67
CA LEU A 330 1.09 38.91 -19.24
C LEU A 330 1.66 39.75 -20.41
N THR A 331 2.53 39.17 -21.24
CA THR A 331 3.07 39.88 -22.41
C THR A 331 1.99 40.16 -23.45
N LYS A 332 1.08 39.21 -23.72
CA LYS A 332 -0.06 39.43 -24.62
C LYS A 332 -1.01 40.52 -24.13
N GLU A 333 -1.33 40.54 -22.84
CA GLU A 333 -2.16 41.60 -22.26
C GLU A 333 -1.45 42.95 -22.30
N TYR A 334 -0.16 43.00 -22.03
CA TYR A 334 0.65 44.22 -22.14
C TYR A 334 0.71 44.74 -23.58
N GLU A 335 0.96 43.87 -24.56
CA GLU A 335 0.97 44.22 -25.98
C GLU A 335 -0.40 44.73 -26.44
N ALA A 336 -1.49 44.04 -26.08
CA ALA A 336 -2.85 44.48 -26.38
C ALA A 336 -3.18 45.85 -25.75
N ALA A 337 -2.84 46.05 -24.48
CA ALA A 337 -3.03 47.33 -23.79
C ALA A 337 -2.18 48.45 -24.44
N SER A 338 -0.95 48.15 -24.84
CA SER A 338 -0.07 49.12 -25.51
C SER A 338 -0.57 49.52 -26.91
N ALA A 339 -1.21 48.59 -27.63
CA ALA A 339 -1.82 48.85 -28.92
C ALA A 339 -3.05 49.76 -28.79
N GLU A 340 -3.91 49.53 -27.78
CA GLU A 340 -5.07 50.38 -27.48
C GLU A 340 -4.65 51.81 -27.04
N ILE A 341 -3.59 51.93 -26.24
CA ILE A 341 -3.02 53.23 -25.89
C ILE A 341 -2.46 53.94 -27.13
N THR A 342 -1.87 53.19 -28.07
CA THR A 342 -1.34 53.77 -29.31
C THR A 342 -2.45 54.23 -30.24
N GLU A 343 -3.53 53.46 -30.36
CA GLU A 343 -4.70 53.79 -31.19
C GLU A 343 -5.48 54.99 -30.62
N SER A 344 -5.67 55.04 -29.29
CA SER A 344 -6.29 56.19 -28.62
C SER A 344 -5.47 57.47 -28.72
N ARG A 345 -4.13 57.39 -28.85
CA ARG A 345 -3.25 58.53 -29.12
C ARG A 345 -3.32 59.02 -30.57
N LEU A 346 -3.67 58.15 -31.52
CA LEU A 346 -3.81 58.48 -32.94
C LEU A 346 -5.19 59.07 -33.29
N ASN A 347 -6.21 58.84 -32.45
CA ASN A 347 -7.56 59.43 -32.60
C ASN A 347 -7.76 60.77 -31.88
N ILE A 348 -6.70 61.40 -31.37
CA ILE A 348 -6.76 62.79 -30.90
C ILE A 348 -6.52 63.68 -32.11
N ASP A 349 -7.60 64.23 -32.69
CA ASP A 349 -7.51 65.30 -33.69
C ASP A 349 -6.59 66.41 -33.15
N PRO A 350 -5.69 66.97 -33.98
CA PRO A 350 -4.77 68.02 -33.53
C PRO A 350 -5.59 69.18 -32.95
N PRO A 351 -5.19 69.77 -31.80
CA PRO A 351 -5.90 70.91 -31.27
C PRO A 351 -5.91 72.00 -32.34
N THR A 352 -7.10 72.35 -32.82
CA THR A 352 -7.32 73.56 -33.61
C THR A 352 -6.67 74.71 -32.84
N LEU A 353 -5.64 75.33 -33.44
CA LEU A 353 -4.99 76.52 -32.93
C LEU A 353 -6.07 77.61 -32.72
N ALA A 354 -6.57 77.71 -31.49
CA ALA A 354 -7.25 78.90 -31.04
C ALA A 354 -6.17 79.96 -30.83
N THR A 355 -6.25 81.02 -31.64
CA THR A 355 -5.46 82.24 -31.50
C THR A 355 -5.62 82.83 -30.10
N PRO A 356 -4.54 83.34 -29.46
CA PRO A 356 -4.66 83.92 -28.13
C PRO A 356 -5.22 85.34 -28.27
N SER A 357 -6.46 85.55 -27.85
CA SER A 357 -6.98 86.87 -27.52
C SER A 357 -7.27 86.93 -26.03
N GLY A 358 -6.63 87.89 -25.34
CA GLY A 358 -7.05 88.36 -24.03
C GLY A 358 -6.30 87.75 -22.85
N VAL A 359 -5.09 88.24 -22.60
CA VAL A 359 -4.55 88.31 -21.24
C VAL A 359 -5.43 89.28 -20.45
N VAL A 360 -6.18 88.76 -19.47
CA VAL A 360 -6.69 89.53 -18.35
C VAL A 360 -6.21 88.84 -17.08
N LEU A 361 -5.19 89.45 -16.48
CA LEU A 361 -4.66 89.09 -15.16
C LEU A 361 -5.65 89.51 -14.09
N ASN A 362 -6.34 88.55 -13.48
CA ASN A 362 -7.07 88.79 -12.24
C ASN A 362 -6.40 87.98 -11.12
N ASN A 363 -5.63 88.71 -10.32
CA ASN A 363 -5.07 88.26 -9.05
C ASN A 363 -6.18 87.85 -8.08
N SER A 364 -6.18 86.60 -7.64
CA SER A 364 -6.72 86.27 -6.32
C SER A 364 -6.15 84.95 -5.78
N SER A 365 -5.39 85.10 -4.69
CA SER A 365 -5.28 84.16 -3.56
C SER A 365 -4.40 82.92 -3.70
N SER A 366 -3.12 83.10 -3.33
CA SER A 366 -2.30 82.07 -2.68
C SER A 366 -2.94 81.63 -1.36
N ALA A 367 -3.71 80.55 -1.40
CA ALA A 367 -3.98 79.69 -0.24
C ALA A 367 -4.68 78.43 -0.74
N ASP A 368 -3.93 77.37 -1.08
CA ASP A 368 -4.38 75.96 -1.02
C ASP A 368 -3.30 74.98 -1.53
N ILE A 369 -2.06 75.15 -1.06
CA ILE A 369 -1.00 74.13 -1.22
C ILE A 369 -0.61 73.61 0.16
N THR A 370 -1.57 73.14 0.97
CA THR A 370 -1.26 72.30 2.15
C THR A 370 -2.48 71.53 2.68
N ALA A 371 -3.17 70.71 1.87
CA ALA A 371 -4.25 69.86 2.40
C ALA A 371 -4.54 68.53 1.66
N GLY A 372 -3.60 68.00 0.86
CA GLY A 372 -3.85 66.79 0.05
C GLY A 372 -3.01 65.54 0.38
N LEU A 373 -2.01 65.63 1.26
CA LEU A 373 -1.01 64.55 1.47
C LEU A 373 -1.07 63.95 2.87
N LYS A 374 -2.26 63.54 3.33
CA LYS A 374 -2.40 62.82 4.60
C LYS A 374 -3.55 61.81 4.66
N GLN A 375 -3.81 61.08 3.58
CA GLN A 375 -4.79 59.99 3.62
C GLN A 375 -4.50 58.85 2.64
N GLN A 376 -3.33 58.20 2.74
CA GLN A 376 -3.18 56.88 2.12
C GLN A 376 -2.09 55.99 2.74
N PHE A 377 -1.99 55.92 4.07
CA PHE A 377 -1.36 54.79 4.74
C PHE A 377 -2.10 54.51 6.06
N GLY A 378 -3.08 53.62 5.97
CA GLY A 378 -3.84 53.07 7.09
C GLY A 378 -3.91 51.56 6.92
N THR A 379 -3.08 50.89 7.70
CA THR A 379 -3.11 49.46 8.05
C THR A 379 -4.52 48.93 8.36
N GLN A 380 -4.87 47.78 7.79
CA GLN A 380 -5.17 46.55 8.55
C GLN A 380 -4.77 45.32 7.72
#